data_AF-A0A0F9MYR4-F1
#
_entry.id   AF-A0A0F9MYR4-F1
#
_cell.length_a   1.000
_cell.length_b   1.000
_cell.length_c   1.000
_cell.angle_alpha   90.00
_cell.angle_beta   90.00
_cell.angle_gamma   90.00
#
_symmetry.space_group_name_H-M   'P 1'
#
loop_
_entity.id
_entity.type
_entity.pdbx_description
1 polymer ?
#
loop_
_entity_poly.entity_id
_entity_poly.type
_entity_poly.pdbx_seq_one_letter_code
_entity_poly.pdbx_strand_id
1 'polypeptide(L)'
;MSKFYNTSLDKVPNSGGSNRVTIPATPYQIRGGTGTGGADSVPCKECWIEAANGDSSVRINIGSACTTTTGIHVPEEGVDYRALHIPIDDLNKLYFIGAAGTDRVDILYRE
;
A
#
# COMPACT_ATOMS: atom_id res chain seq x y z
N MET A 1 -8.68 16.79 15.37
CA MET A 1 -8.67 16.80 13.90
C MET A 1 -7.98 15.53 13.41
N SER A 2 -8.66 14.38 13.40
CA SER A 2 -8.13 13.12 12.83
C SER A 2 -8.51 13.09 11.34
N LYS A 3 -7.63 13.62 10.49
CA LYS A 3 -7.79 13.68 9.03
C LYS A 3 -7.52 12.33 8.37
N PHE A 4 -8.15 11.26 8.82
CA PHE A 4 -8.29 10.08 7.98
C PHE A 4 -9.56 10.32 7.17
N TYR A 5 -9.36 10.66 5.90
CA TYR A 5 -10.41 10.87 4.91
C TYR A 5 -11.20 9.57 4.75
N ASN A 6 -12.11 9.28 5.67
CA ASN A 6 -13.10 8.22 5.52
C ASN A 6 -14.21 8.76 4.63
N THR A 7 -14.18 8.38 3.36
CA THR A 7 -15.45 8.03 2.74
C THR A 7 -16.06 6.94 3.62
N SER A 8 -17.34 7.05 4.01
CA SER A 8 -17.98 6.02 4.87
C SER A 8 -17.66 4.64 4.28
N LEU A 9 -17.07 3.77 5.09
CA LEU A 9 -16.70 2.40 4.71
C LEU A 9 -17.91 1.65 4.08
N ASP A 10 -19.13 2.06 4.43
CA ASP A 10 -20.40 1.59 3.89
C ASP A 10 -20.64 1.91 2.40
N LYS A 11 -19.85 2.82 1.79
CA LYS A 11 -19.97 3.21 0.38
C LYS A 11 -18.98 2.51 -0.54
N VAL A 12 -18.08 1.70 0.01
CA VAL A 12 -17.07 0.96 -0.74
C VAL A 12 -17.71 -0.34 -1.27
N PRO A 13 -17.58 -0.66 -2.57
CA PRO A 13 -18.02 -1.94 -3.15
C PRO A 13 -17.54 -3.16 -2.35
N ASN A 14 -18.39 -4.18 -2.29
CA ASN A 14 -18.08 -5.48 -1.70
C ASN A 14 -17.18 -6.30 -2.63
N SER A 15 -15.92 -5.89 -2.73
CA SER A 15 -14.91 -6.52 -3.57
C SER A 15 -13.61 -6.69 -2.80
N GLY A 16 -13.14 -7.93 -2.69
CA GLY A 16 -11.78 -8.25 -2.27
C GLY A 16 -10.90 -8.58 -3.46
N GLY A 17 -9.59 -8.57 -3.24
CA GLY A 17 -8.63 -8.93 -4.27
C GLY A 17 -7.20 -8.82 -3.78
N SER A 18 -6.28 -9.09 -4.69
CA SER A 18 -4.85 -8.91 -4.46
C SER A 18 -4.26 -8.00 -5.51
N ASN A 19 -3.34 -7.12 -5.11
CA ASN A 19 -2.55 -6.30 -6.02
C ASN A 19 -1.07 -6.48 -5.70
N ARG A 20 -0.26 -6.71 -6.73
CA ARG A 20 1.20 -6.70 -6.61
C ARG A 20 1.71 -5.39 -7.18
N VAL A 21 2.36 -4.59 -6.34
CA VAL A 21 2.91 -3.29 -6.71
C VAL A 21 4.43 -3.44 -6.85
N THR A 22 4.97 -2.94 -7.96
CA THR A 22 6.43 -2.85 -8.16
C THR A 22 6.84 -1.39 -8.08
N ILE A 23 7.70 -1.05 -7.12
CA ILE A 23 8.21 0.30 -6.93
C ILE A 23 9.27 0.55 -8.00
N PRO A 24 9.12 1.58 -8.85
CA PRO A 24 10.06 1.85 -9.93
C PRO A 24 11.38 2.41 -9.39
N ALA A 25 12.48 2.18 -10.10
CA ALA A 25 13.80 2.72 -9.75
C ALA A 25 13.85 4.26 -9.72
N THR A 26 12.97 4.93 -10.45
CA THR A 26 12.78 6.37 -10.36
C THR A 26 11.28 6.62 -10.50
N PRO A 27 10.60 7.29 -9.55
CA PRO A 27 11.12 8.09 -8.43
C PRO A 27 11.30 7.34 -7.08
N TYR A 28 11.52 6.03 -7.06
CA TYR A 28 11.52 5.21 -5.83
C TYR A 28 10.22 5.27 -5.02
N GLN A 29 9.13 5.66 -5.66
CA GLN A 29 7.82 5.72 -5.03
C GLN A 29 6.71 5.40 -6.04
N ILE A 30 5.62 4.82 -5.55
CA ILE A 30 4.43 4.49 -6.36
C ILE A 30 3.19 4.43 -5.46
N ARG A 31 2.00 4.70 -6.02
CA ARG A 31 0.76 4.56 -5.27
C ARG A 31 0.25 3.12 -5.30
N GLY A 32 -0.45 2.70 -4.25
CA GLY A 32 -0.99 1.34 -4.15
C GLY A 32 -2.04 0.96 -5.19
N GLY A 33 -2.73 1.95 -5.78
CA GLY A 33 -3.64 1.75 -6.91
C GLY A 33 -2.96 1.75 -8.28
N THR A 34 -1.79 2.40 -8.41
CA THR A 34 -1.06 2.51 -9.67
C THR A 34 -0.07 1.36 -9.77
N GLY A 35 -0.44 0.25 -10.40
CA GLY A 35 0.46 -0.88 -10.67
C GLY A 35 0.17 -1.47 -12.04
N THR A 36 1.06 -2.31 -12.56
CA THR A 36 0.85 -3.08 -13.81
C THR A 36 -0.28 -4.11 -13.59
N GLY A 37 -1.53 -3.64 -13.62
CA GLY A 37 -2.75 -4.40 -13.39
C GLY A 37 -3.82 -3.71 -12.51
N GLY A 38 -3.53 -2.58 -11.86
CA GLY A 38 -4.45 -1.88 -10.95
C GLY A 38 -5.10 -0.64 -11.57
N ALA A 39 -6.38 -0.42 -11.31
CA ALA A 39 -7.06 0.84 -11.58
C ALA A 39 -6.60 1.93 -10.60
N ASP A 40 -6.54 3.20 -11.02
CA ASP A 40 -6.08 4.33 -10.19
C ASP A 40 -6.81 4.46 -8.85
N SER A 41 -8.02 3.94 -8.73
CA SER A 41 -8.78 3.84 -7.49
C SER A 41 -9.22 2.39 -7.31
N VAL A 42 -8.81 1.80 -6.19
CA VAL A 42 -9.25 0.47 -5.76
C VAL A 42 -9.90 0.63 -4.39
N PRO A 43 -11.22 0.90 -4.37
CA PRO A 43 -11.96 1.00 -3.13
C PRO A 43 -11.87 -0.31 -2.33
N CYS A 44 -11.49 -0.23 -1.07
CA CYS A 44 -11.44 -1.35 -0.12
C CYS A 44 -11.86 -0.84 1.27
N LYS A 45 -11.99 -1.70 2.30
CA LYS A 45 -12.20 -1.21 3.68
C LYS A 45 -10.96 -1.40 4.54
N GLU A 46 -10.14 -2.36 4.16
CA GLU A 46 -8.87 -2.66 4.78
C GLU A 46 -7.95 -3.41 3.82
N CYS A 47 -6.66 -3.36 4.11
CA CYS A 47 -5.64 -4.11 3.39
C CYS A 47 -4.58 -4.70 4.32
N TRP A 48 -3.97 -5.79 3.87
CA TRP A 48 -2.78 -6.42 4.43
C TRP A 48 -1.66 -6.28 3.42
N ILE A 49 -0.48 -5.93 3.92
CA ILE A 49 0.65 -5.52 3.10
C ILE A 49 1.91 -6.23 3.57
N GLU A 50 2.64 -6.82 2.63
CA GLU A 50 3.92 -7.50 2.85
C GLU A 50 4.91 -7.15 1.72
N ALA A 51 6.19 -7.00 2.06
CA ALA A 51 7.25 -6.80 1.09
C ALA A 51 7.68 -8.15 0.52
N ALA A 52 7.33 -8.40 -0.74
CA ALA A 52 7.49 -9.68 -1.45
C ALA A 52 8.91 -9.96 -1.97
N ASN A 53 9.83 -9.01 -1.83
CA ASN A 53 11.23 -9.22 -2.22
C ASN A 53 12.21 -9.23 -1.05
N GLY A 54 11.71 -9.29 0.20
CA GLY A 54 12.58 -9.36 1.36
C GLY A 54 13.34 -8.05 1.65
N ASP A 55 12.84 -6.90 1.20
CA ASP A 55 13.54 -5.62 1.40
C ASP A 55 12.99 -4.86 2.61
N SER A 56 13.80 -4.78 3.67
CA SER A 56 13.53 -4.05 4.92
C SER A 56 13.58 -2.52 4.78
N SER A 57 13.86 -1.99 3.59
CA SER A 57 13.84 -0.56 3.32
C SER A 57 12.47 -0.08 2.84
N VAL A 58 11.56 -1.00 2.49
CA VAL A 58 10.23 -0.66 1.99
C VAL A 58 9.40 0.00 3.08
N ARG A 59 8.90 1.18 2.76
CA ARG A 59 8.06 1.99 3.65
C ARG A 59 6.76 2.35 2.98
N ILE A 60 5.74 2.54 3.80
CA ILE A 60 4.44 2.99 3.35
C ILE A 60 4.02 4.27 4.07
N ASN A 61 3.41 5.16 3.30
CA ASN A 61 2.75 6.35 3.79
C ASN A 61 1.29 6.39 3.34
N ILE A 62 0.44 7.10 4.09
CA ILE A 62 -1.01 7.09 3.90
C ILE A 62 -1.54 8.52 3.80
N GLY A 63 -2.16 8.85 2.67
CA GLY A 63 -2.87 10.10 2.44
C GLY A 63 -2.21 11.05 1.43
N SER A 64 -2.88 12.17 1.15
CA SER A 64 -2.57 13.05 0.01
C SER A 64 -1.33 13.94 0.18
N ALA A 65 -0.75 14.03 1.38
CA ALA A 65 0.42 14.86 1.68
C ALA A 65 1.72 14.03 1.83
N CYS A 66 1.66 12.74 1.53
CA CYS A 66 2.75 11.80 1.77
C CYS A 66 3.84 11.91 0.71
N THR A 67 4.81 12.80 0.92
CA THR A 67 5.96 13.03 0.02
C THR A 67 7.32 12.84 0.70
N THR A 68 7.33 12.42 1.97
CA THR A 68 8.56 12.26 2.78
C THR A 68 8.99 10.81 2.89
N THR A 69 10.31 10.54 2.92
CA THR A 69 10.91 9.20 3.07
C THR A 69 10.72 8.57 4.46
N THR A 70 10.07 9.27 5.39
CA THR A 70 9.60 8.73 6.67
C THR A 70 8.25 8.06 6.45
N GLY A 71 8.11 6.78 6.78
CA GLY A 71 6.87 6.02 6.67
C GLY A 71 6.88 4.78 7.57
N ILE A 72 5.76 4.07 7.61
CA ILE A 72 5.61 2.82 8.36
C ILE A 72 6.41 1.74 7.64
N HIS A 73 7.22 0.98 8.37
CA HIS A 73 7.96 -0.15 7.81
C HIS A 73 6.98 -1.22 7.30
N VAL A 74 7.18 -1.69 6.07
CA VAL A 74 6.40 -2.80 5.53
C VAL A 74 7.06 -4.11 5.96
N PRO A 75 6.33 -5.03 6.60
CA PRO A 75 6.86 -6.32 7.03
C PRO A 75 7.49 -7.10 5.88
N GLU A 76 8.65 -7.67 6.15
CA GLU A 76 9.47 -8.40 5.19
C GLU A 76 9.04 -9.86 5.09
N GLU A 77 8.79 -10.35 3.86
CA GLU A 77 8.50 -11.77 3.63
C GLU A 77 9.64 -12.68 4.12
N GLY A 78 9.31 -13.64 4.99
CA GLY A 78 10.27 -14.61 5.52
C GLY A 78 11.09 -14.14 6.72
N VAL A 79 10.97 -12.86 7.12
CA VAL A 79 11.58 -12.31 8.34
C VAL A 79 10.50 -11.92 9.34
N ASP A 80 9.51 -11.17 8.90
CA ASP A 80 8.40 -10.76 9.74
C ASP A 80 7.25 -11.77 9.67
N TYR A 81 6.73 -12.18 10.83
CA TYR A 81 5.66 -13.18 10.92
C TYR A 81 4.25 -12.59 10.72
N ARG A 82 4.11 -11.31 10.33
CA ARG A 82 2.82 -10.62 10.29
C ARG A 82 2.78 -9.60 9.16
N ALA A 83 1.75 -9.67 8.33
CA ALA A 83 1.38 -8.59 7.41
C ALA A 83 1.01 -7.30 8.15
N LEU A 84 1.32 -6.15 7.52
CA LEU A 84 0.87 -4.86 8.00
C LEU A 84 -0.59 -4.66 7.63
N HIS A 85 -1.45 -4.61 8.65
CA HIS A 85 -2.87 -4.34 8.48
C HIS A 85 -3.15 -2.83 8.54
N ILE A 86 -3.84 -2.31 7.53
CA ILE A 86 -4.18 -0.89 7.42
C ILE A 86 -5.67 -0.76 7.07
N PRO A 87 -6.50 -0.17 7.95
CA PRO A 87 -7.86 0.22 7.59
C PRO A 87 -7.81 1.43 6.65
N ILE A 88 -8.31 1.26 5.44
CA ILE A 88 -8.30 2.30 4.40
C ILE A 88 -9.43 2.06 3.42
N ASP A 89 -9.98 3.15 2.89
CA ASP A 89 -11.12 3.13 1.99
C ASP A 89 -10.74 3.06 0.49
N ASP A 90 -9.47 3.27 0.15
CA ASP A 90 -8.93 3.19 -1.21
C ASP A 90 -7.40 2.96 -1.21
N LEU A 91 -6.92 2.00 -2.00
CA LEU A 91 -5.48 1.74 -2.15
C LEU A 91 -4.72 2.92 -2.79
N ASN A 92 -5.38 3.82 -3.51
CA ASN A 92 -4.75 5.03 -4.08
C ASN A 92 -4.22 5.99 -3.01
N LYS A 93 -4.67 5.84 -1.77
CA LYS A 93 -4.18 6.62 -0.62
C LYS A 93 -2.87 6.06 -0.06
N LEU A 94 -2.46 4.87 -0.46
CA LEU A 94 -1.19 4.26 -0.08
C LEU A 94 -0.07 4.73 -1.00
N TYR A 95 1.05 5.11 -0.41
CA TYR A 95 2.27 5.49 -1.11
C TYR A 95 3.40 4.60 -0.63
N PHE A 96 3.90 3.75 -1.53
CA PHE A 96 5.04 2.87 -1.27
C PHE A 96 6.33 3.58 -1.66
N ILE A 97 7.33 3.44 -0.81
CA ILE A 97 8.66 4.01 -0.98
C ILE A 97 9.66 2.85 -0.87
N GLY A 98 10.50 2.70 -1.89
CA GLY A 98 11.54 1.68 -1.96
C GLY A 98 12.93 2.28 -2.04
N ALA A 99 13.94 1.43 -2.23
CA ALA A 99 15.34 1.84 -2.35
C ALA A 99 16.04 1.26 -3.58
N ALA A 100 15.54 0.16 -4.16
CA ALA A 100 16.27 -0.59 -5.19
C ALA A 100 15.59 -0.60 -6.57
N GLY A 101 14.36 -0.07 -6.69
CA GLY A 101 13.66 0.00 -7.97
C GLY A 101 13.16 -1.33 -8.54
N THR A 102 13.31 -2.38 -7.75
CA THR A 102 12.76 -3.72 -7.96
C THR A 102 11.90 -4.15 -6.79
N ASP A 103 11.62 -3.24 -5.86
CA ASP A 103 10.90 -3.54 -4.63
C ASP A 103 9.47 -3.90 -4.95
N ARG A 104 9.01 -5.00 -4.36
CA ARG A 104 7.71 -5.58 -4.63
C ARG A 104 6.92 -5.64 -3.35
N VAL A 105 5.68 -5.20 -3.43
CA VAL A 105 4.75 -5.23 -2.32
C VAL A 105 3.51 -5.98 -2.75
N ASP A 106 3.16 -6.98 -1.97
CA ASP A 106 1.91 -7.69 -2.12
C ASP A 106 0.86 -7.08 -1.19
N ILE A 107 -0.27 -6.75 -1.77
CA ILE A 107 -1.40 -6.13 -1.10
C ILE A 107 -2.58 -7.08 -1.24
N LEU A 108 -3.05 -7.61 -0.13
CA LEU A 108 -4.36 -8.26 -0.06
C LEU A 108 -5.35 -7.23 0.47
N TYR A 109 -6.43 -6.96 -0.25
CA TYR A 109 -7.45 -6.02 0.20
C TYR A 109 -8.80 -6.72 0.29
N ARG A 110 -9.57 -6.36 1.31
CA ARG A 110 -10.90 -6.94 1.53
C ARG A 110 -11.89 -5.88 2.03
N GLU A 111 -13.14 -6.32 2.01
CA GLU A 111 -14.30 -5.65 2.58
C GLU A 111 -14.20 -5.35 4.08
#